data_AF-A0A524ID03-F1
#
_entry.id   AF-A0A524ID03-F1
#
_cell.length_a   1.000
_cell.length_b   1.000
_cell.length_c   1.000
_cell.angle_alpha   90.00
_cell.angle_beta   90.00
_cell.angle_gamma   90.00
#
_symmetry.space_group_name_H-M   'P 1'
#
loop_
_entity.id
_entity.type
_entity.pdbx_description
1 polymer ?
#
loop_
_entity_poly.entity_id
_entity_poly.type
_entity_poly.pdbx_seq_one_letter_code
_entity_poly.pdbx_strand_id
1 'polypeptide(L)' 'VLNQIKNCQEVARIFAATANPLQVLTAETAQGRGIVGVVDGSSPAGVESQADKTDRKLMLRKFGYKF' A
#
# COMPACT_ATOMS: atom_id res chain seq x y z
N VAL A 1 12.38 4.57 1.17
CA VAL A 1 13.15 3.35 0.88
C VAL A 1 12.55 2.45 -0.21
N LEU A 2 11.28 2.64 -0.61
CA LEU A 2 10.63 1.73 -1.57
C LEU A 2 11.37 1.60 -2.92
N ASN A 3 11.95 2.69 -3.41
CA ASN A 3 12.71 2.66 -4.67
C ASN A 3 13.98 1.81 -4.55
N GLN A 4 14.70 1.89 -3.44
CA GLN A 4 15.88 1.06 -3.18
C GLN A 4 15.52 -0.43 -3.18
N ILE A 5 14.39 -0.80 -2.57
CA ILE A 5 13.91 -2.20 -2.54
C ILE A 5 13.58 -2.67 -3.96
N LYS A 6 12.84 -1.87 -4.74
CA LYS A 6 12.48 -2.22 -6.14
C LYS A 6 13.71 -2.37 -7.05
N ASN A 7 14.80 -1.68 -6.74
CA ASN A 7 16.01 -1.68 -7.56
C ASN A 7 16.98 -2.83 -7.22
N CYS A 8 16.70 -3.63 -6.18
CA CYS A 8 17.50 -4.82 -5.86
C CYS A 8 17.27 -5.91 -6.91
N GLN A 9 18.34 -6.47 -7.49
CA GLN A 9 18.25 -7.41 -8.62
C GLN A 9 17.47 -8.69 -8.29
N GLU A 10 17.54 -9.12 -7.04
CA GLU A 10 16.90 -10.34 -6.52
C GLU A 10 15.43 -10.12 -6.13
N VAL A 11 14.96 -8.87 -6.05
CA VAL A 11 13.59 -8.58 -5.62
C VAL A 11 12.64 -8.78 -6.80
N ALA A 12 11.89 -9.89 -6.77
CA ALA A 12 10.92 -10.21 -7.80
C ALA A 12 9.70 -9.26 -7.81
N ARG A 13 9.14 -8.95 -6.63
CA ARG A 13 8.00 -8.04 -6.45
C ARG A 13 7.82 -7.63 -4.99
N ILE A 14 7.03 -6.58 -4.76
CA ILE A 14 6.61 -6.10 -3.45
C ILE A 14 5.08 -6.25 -3.36
N PHE A 15 4.59 -6.96 -2.34
CA PHE A 15 3.14 -7.17 -2.16
C PHE A 15 2.45 -6.02 -1.41
N ALA A 16 3.10 -5.46 -0.40
CA ALA A 16 2.55 -4.38 0.42
C ALA A 16 3.67 -3.51 1.00
N ALA A 17 3.36 -2.24 1.27
CA ALA A 17 4.20 -1.31 2.02
C ALA A 17 3.28 -0.28 2.70
N THR A 18 2.84 -0.59 3.92
CA THR A 18 1.77 0.14 4.61
C THR A 18 2.02 0.20 6.12
N ALA A 19 1.35 1.14 6.79
CA ALA A 19 1.26 1.19 8.25
C ALA A 19 -0.14 0.80 8.77
N ASN A 20 -1.06 0.43 7.87
CA ASN A 20 -2.39 -0.05 8.21
C ASN A 20 -2.33 -1.49 8.77
N PRO A 21 -3.40 -1.97 9.43
CA PRO A 21 -3.59 -3.40 9.66
C PRO A 21 -3.47 -4.18 8.34
N LEU A 22 -2.64 -5.22 8.33
CA LEU A 22 -2.29 -5.97 7.13
C LEU A 22 -2.56 -7.47 7.33
N GLN A 23 -3.20 -8.10 6.34
CA GLN A 23 -3.34 -9.55 6.26
C GLN A 23 -2.72 -10.08 4.97
N VAL A 24 -2.10 -11.25 5.04
CA VAL A 24 -1.53 -11.95 3.88
C VAL A 24 -2.40 -13.15 3.54
N LEU A 25 -2.85 -13.21 2.29
CA LEU A 25 -3.60 -14.34 1.77
C LEU A 25 -2.61 -15.38 1.23
N THR A 26 -2.68 -16.59 1.75
CA THR A 26 -1.84 -17.70 1.32
C THR A 26 -2.68 -18.83 0.74
N ALA A 27 -2.23 -19.41 -0.37
CA ALA A 27 -2.73 -20.68 -0.86
C ALA A 27 -1.74 -21.80 -0.50
N GLU A 28 -2.27 -22.96 -0.14
CA GLU A 28 -1.48 -24.16 0.18
C GLU A 28 -1.81 -25.26 -0.82
N THR A 29 -0.78 -25.98 -1.26
CA THR A 29 -0.84 -27.14 -2.15
C THR A 29 -0.02 -28.27 -1.55
N ALA A 30 -0.09 -29.47 -2.14
CA ALA A 30 0.76 -30.59 -1.72
C ALA A 30 2.28 -30.30 -1.80
N GLN A 31 2.71 -29.35 -2.63
CA GLN A 31 4.11 -28.96 -2.75
C GLN A 31 4.54 -27.90 -1.72
N GLY A 32 3.62 -27.03 -1.27
CA GLY A 32 3.94 -25.92 -0.37
C GLY A 32 2.96 -24.76 -0.47
N ARG A 33 3.39 -23.58 0.00
CA ARG A 33 2.56 -22.37 0.14
C ARG A 33 3.01 -21.24 -0.78
N GLY A 34 2.05 -20.47 -1.27
CA GLY A 34 2.29 -19.26 -2.06
C GLY A 34 1.48 -18.07 -1.54
N ILE A 35 2.02 -16.86 -1.66
CA ILE A 35 1.27 -15.62 -1.41
C ILE A 35 0.45 -15.30 -2.65
N VAL A 36 -0.87 -15.22 -2.47
CA VAL A 36 -1.82 -14.91 -3.55
C VAL A 36 -2.31 -13.45 -3.52
N GLY A 37 -2.21 -12.80 -2.36
CA GLY A 37 -2.64 -11.41 -2.21
C GLY A 37 -2.45 -10.88 -0.80
N VAL A 38 -2.84 -9.61 -0.62
CA VAL A 38 -2.81 -8.92 0.67
C VAL A 38 -4.11 -8.13 0.87
N VAL A 39 -4.54 -8.01 2.12
CA VAL A 39 -5.59 -7.07 2.52
C VAL A 39 -4.92 -5.95 3.31
N ASP A 40 -4.81 -4.78 2.69
CA ASP A 40 -4.19 -3.57 3.27
C ASP A 40 -5.29 -2.62 3.75
N GLY A 41 -5.54 -2.62 5.06
CA GLY A 41 -6.56 -1.79 5.68
C GLY A 41 -7.99 -2.20 5.32
N SER A 42 -8.84 -1.21 5.08
CA SER A 42 -10.27 -1.37 4.87
C SER A 42 -10.70 -1.01 3.44
N SER A 43 -11.84 -1.53 3.01
CA SER A 43 -12.46 -1.14 1.73
C SER A 43 -12.84 0.35 1.70
N PRO A 44 -12.89 0.98 0.51
CA PRO A 44 -13.36 2.36 0.38
C PRO A 44 -14.78 2.55 0.92
N ALA A 45 -15.01 3.63 1.67
CA ALA A 45 -16.34 3.99 2.21
C ALA A 45 -17.15 4.88 1.26
N GLY A 46 -16.53 5.45 0.22
CA GLY A 46 -17.16 6.38 -0.71
C GLY A 46 -16.14 7.06 -1.63
N VAL A 47 -16.60 8.08 -2.36
CA VAL A 47 -15.76 8.90 -3.26
C VAL A 47 -15.53 10.27 -2.64
N GLU A 48 -14.30 10.79 -2.75
CA GLU A 48 -13.93 12.10 -2.18
C GLU A 48 -14.70 13.27 -2.82
N SER A 49 -15.18 14.18 -1.97
CA SER A 49 -15.79 15.46 -2.36
C SER A 49 -14.73 16.50 -2.75
N GLN A 50 -15.17 17.67 -3.20
CA GLN A 50 -14.26 18.79 -3.50
C GLN A 50 -13.59 19.37 -2.24
N ALA A 51 -14.27 19.30 -1.09
CA ALA A 51 -13.70 19.70 0.20
C ALA A 51 -12.59 18.72 0.62
N ASP A 52 -12.85 17.41 0.57
CA ASP A 52 -11.87 16.37 0.92
C ASP A 52 -10.60 16.47 0.07
N LYS A 53 -10.76 16.75 -1.24
CA LYS A 53 -9.64 17.02 -2.16
C LYS A 53 -8.80 18.21 -1.75
N THR A 54 -9.43 19.25 -1.23
CA THR A 54 -8.75 20.47 -0.77
C THR A 54 -7.96 20.15 0.50
N ASP A 55 -8.59 19.45 1.44
CA ASP A 55 -7.99 19.09 2.72
C ASP A 55 -6.77 18.18 2.56
N ARG A 56 -6.85 17.12 1.73
CA ARG A 56 -5.69 16.24 1.51
C ARG A 56 -4.51 16.97 0.85
N LYS A 57 -4.77 17.96 -0.01
CA LYS A 57 -3.70 18.76 -0.64
C LYS A 57 -3.05 19.70 0.37
N LEU A 58 -3.84 20.33 1.24
CA LEU A 58 -3.33 21.17 2.32
C LEU A 58 -2.52 20.35 3.33
N MET A 59 -2.97 19.14 3.67
CA MET A 59 -2.23 18.22 4.53
C MET A 59 -0.84 17.90 3.97
N LEU A 60 -0.73 17.60 2.66
CA LEU A 60 0.58 17.36 2.02
C LEU A 60 1.52 18.57 2.10
N ARG A 61 0.98 19.79 1.95
CA ARG A 61 1.75 21.03 2.08
C ARG A 61 2.19 21.28 3.52
N LYS A 62 1.28 21.06 4.49
CA LYS A 62 1.58 21.16 5.92
C LYS A 62 2.69 20.20 6.34
N PHE A 63 2.74 19.01 5.74
CA PHE A 63 3.79 18.02 5.97
C PHE A 63 5.08 18.29 5.17
N GLY A 64 5.11 19.32 4.32
CA GLY A 64 6.30 19.69 3.54
C GLY A 64 6.59 18.76 2.34
N TYR A 65 5.66 17.89 1.97
CA TYR A 65 5.83 16.99 0.82
C TYR A 65 5.52 17.63 -0.53
N LYS A 66 4.80 18.75 -0.52
CA LYS A 66 4.43 19.56 -1.68
C LYS A 66 4.48 21.04 -1.28
N PHE A 67 4.76 21.89 -2.25
CA PHE A 67 4.79 23.34 -2.10
C PHE A 67 3.61 23.91 -2.90
#